data_AF-A0A6I5QZW1-F1
#
_entry.id   AF-A0A6I5QZW1-F1
#
_cell.length_a   1.000
_cell.length_b   1.000
_cell.length_c   1.000
_cell.angle_alpha   90.00
_cell.angle_beta   90.00
_cell.angle_gamma   90.00
#
_symmetry.space_group_name_H-M   'P 1'
#
loop_
_entity.id
_entity.type
_entity.pdbx_description
1 polymer ?
#
loop_
_entity_poly.entity_id
_entity_poly.type
_entity_poly.pdbx_seq_one_letter_code
_entity_poly.pdbx_strand_id
1 'polypeptide(L)'
;MNPGYDAYLNSEAWQRKRQQVLERDGWQCRCCDAIAQGRYSKADLQVHHRHYDHFGNEPLEDLTTLCPECHDAITAVHRRRRYSAKNLPDLCAEPTLSRSIEVTKYGTEVSNLSVDGACPDHPAQRTNSQSIGSMGKGSQSYLKQAFQDRC
;
A
#
# COMPACT_ATOMS: atom_id res chain seq x y z
N MET A 1 18.60 7.55 -8.86
CA MET A 1 18.91 6.14 -8.53
C MET A 1 20.34 6.04 -8.06
N ASN A 2 20.66 5.08 -7.19
CA ASN A 2 22.05 4.81 -6.80
C ASN A 2 22.70 3.96 -7.91
N PRO A 3 23.75 4.44 -8.62
CA PRO A 3 24.31 3.74 -9.78
C PRO A 3 24.86 2.34 -9.46
N GLY A 4 25.31 2.09 -8.22
CA GLY A 4 25.74 0.77 -7.79
C GLY A 4 24.60 -0.24 -7.66
N TYR A 5 23.38 0.22 -7.38
CA TYR A 5 22.19 -0.62 -7.25
C TYR A 5 21.76 -1.17 -8.60
N ASP A 6 21.66 -0.29 -9.60
CA ASP A 6 21.25 -0.68 -10.95
C ASP A 6 22.31 -1.59 -11.60
N ALA A 7 23.60 -1.34 -11.35
CA ALA A 7 24.67 -2.22 -11.81
C ALA A 7 24.59 -3.62 -11.19
N TYR A 8 24.30 -3.72 -9.88
CA TYR A 8 24.12 -5.01 -9.22
C TYR A 8 22.90 -5.77 -9.74
N LEU A 9 21.75 -5.11 -9.89
CA LEU A 9 20.54 -5.76 -10.42
C LEU A 9 20.70 -6.25 -11.87
N ASN A 10 21.59 -5.63 -12.65
CA ASN A 10 21.90 -6.07 -14.00
C ASN A 10 23.02 -7.13 -14.06
N SER A 11 23.67 -7.44 -12.92
CA SER A 11 24.76 -8.40 -12.86
C SER A 11 24.28 -9.85 -13.02
N GLU A 12 25.15 -10.71 -13.52
CA GLU A 12 24.89 -12.16 -13.60
C GLU A 12 24.66 -12.80 -12.23
N ALA A 13 25.33 -12.27 -11.19
CA ALA A 13 25.16 -12.75 -9.82
C ALA A 13 23.71 -12.59 -9.35
N TRP A 14 23.11 -11.42 -9.61
CA TRP A 14 21.69 -11.20 -9.31
C TRP A 14 20.77 -12.06 -10.17
N GLN A 15 21.04 -12.19 -11.47
CA GLN A 15 20.21 -13.03 -12.36
C GLN A 15 20.19 -14.49 -11.92
N ARG A 16 21.35 -15.05 -11.53
CA ARG A 16 21.44 -16.40 -10.95
C ARG A 16 20.65 -16.52 -9.66
N LYS A 17 20.78 -15.54 -8.76
CA LYS A 17 20.03 -15.54 -7.49
C LYS A 17 18.52 -15.45 -7.73
N ARG A 18 18.09 -14.57 -8.66
CA ARG A 18 16.70 -14.46 -9.09
C ARG A 18 16.15 -15.79 -9.58
N GLN A 19 16.90 -16.50 -10.43
CA GLN A 19 16.53 -17.82 -10.93
C GLN A 19 16.35 -18.83 -9.78
N GLN A 20 17.30 -18.89 -8.84
CA GLN A 20 17.23 -19.79 -7.68
C GLN A 20 15.99 -19.54 -6.81
N VAL A 21 15.63 -18.28 -6.58
CA VAL A 21 14.43 -17.90 -5.82
C VAL A 21 13.16 -18.35 -6.55
N LEU A 22 13.09 -18.11 -7.87
CA LEU A 22 11.95 -18.52 -8.69
C LEU A 22 11.78 -20.04 -8.71
N GLU A 23 12.87 -20.79 -8.82
CA GLU A 23 12.86 -22.25 -8.79
C GLU A 23 12.44 -22.80 -7.42
N ARG A 24 13.01 -22.25 -6.34
CA ARG A 24 12.61 -22.58 -4.95
C ARG A 24 11.12 -22.37 -4.73
N ASP A 25 10.58 -21.26 -5.22
CA ASP A 25 9.18 -20.89 -5.05
C ASP A 25 8.26 -21.58 -6.08
N GLY A 26 8.80 -22.48 -6.92
CA GLY A 26 8.04 -23.27 -7.89
C GLY A 26 7.41 -22.43 -8.99
N TRP A 27 7.99 -21.27 -9.30
CA TRP A 27 7.43 -20.27 -10.23
C TRP A 27 6.02 -19.83 -9.85
N GLN A 28 5.76 -19.61 -8.55
CA GLN A 28 4.47 -19.15 -8.05
C GLN A 28 4.62 -17.92 -7.15
N CYS A 29 3.60 -17.06 -7.18
CA CYS A 29 3.51 -15.94 -6.25
C CYS A 29 3.28 -16.48 -4.83
N ARG A 30 4.16 -16.14 -3.88
CA ARG A 30 4.07 -16.58 -2.48
C ARG A 30 2.95 -15.94 -1.67
N CYS A 31 2.15 -15.05 -2.29
CA CYS A 31 1.10 -14.28 -1.61
C CYS A 31 -0.34 -14.61 -2.06
N CYS A 32 -0.55 -14.97 -3.33
CA CYS A 32 -1.91 -15.01 -3.89
C CYS A 32 -2.14 -16.07 -4.98
N ASP A 33 -1.19 -17.00 -5.16
CA ASP A 33 -1.27 -18.14 -6.10
C ASP A 33 -1.70 -17.77 -7.54
N ALA A 34 -1.42 -16.53 -7.95
CA ALA A 34 -1.95 -15.96 -9.20
C ALA A 34 -1.55 -16.74 -10.46
N ILE A 35 -0.41 -17.43 -10.43
CA ILE A 35 0.06 -18.28 -11.52
C ILE A 35 -0.82 -19.53 -11.65
N ALA A 36 -1.16 -20.18 -10.53
CA ALA A 36 -2.05 -21.34 -10.52
C ALA A 36 -3.47 -20.97 -11.01
N GLN A 37 -3.86 -19.71 -10.82
CA GLN A 37 -5.13 -19.14 -11.28
C GLN A 37 -5.10 -18.65 -12.74
N GLY A 38 -3.96 -18.77 -13.44
CA GLY A 38 -3.80 -18.32 -14.83
C GLY A 38 -3.84 -16.79 -15.01
N ARG A 39 -3.71 -16.01 -13.94
CA ARG A 39 -3.73 -14.54 -13.99
C ARG A 39 -2.42 -13.95 -14.50
N TYR A 40 -1.31 -14.67 -14.33
CA TYR A 40 0.02 -14.26 -14.77
C TYR A 40 0.79 -15.43 -15.36
N SER A 41 1.77 -15.13 -16.20
CA SER A 41 2.75 -16.08 -16.70
C SER A 41 3.99 -16.12 -15.80
N LYS A 42 4.82 -17.16 -15.98
CA LYS A 42 6.12 -17.25 -15.29
C LYS A 42 7.04 -16.06 -15.56
N ALA A 43 6.90 -15.42 -16.73
CA ALA A 43 7.71 -14.26 -17.11
C ALA A 43 7.36 -13.00 -16.33
N ASP A 44 6.13 -12.89 -15.82
CA ASP A 44 5.63 -11.72 -15.10
C ASP A 44 6.06 -11.70 -13.62
N LEU A 45 6.66 -12.80 -13.13
CA LEU A 45 7.07 -12.93 -11.74
C LEU A 45 8.28 -12.05 -11.42
N GLN A 46 8.18 -11.37 -10.29
CA GLN A 46 9.21 -10.48 -9.77
C GLN A 46 9.75 -11.00 -8.44
N VAL A 47 11.02 -10.74 -8.18
CA VAL A 47 11.65 -11.07 -6.90
C VAL A 47 11.72 -9.80 -6.06
N HIS A 48 11.10 -9.85 -4.89
CA HIS A 48 11.03 -8.77 -3.94
C HIS A 48 12.01 -8.98 -2.78
N HIS A 49 12.70 -7.92 -2.38
CA HIS A 49 13.54 -7.91 -1.19
C HIS A 49 12.68 -7.66 0.05
N ARG A 50 12.64 -8.63 0.97
CA ARG A 50 11.96 -8.50 2.27
C ARG A 50 12.77 -7.59 3.20
N HIS A 51 14.09 -7.74 3.17
CA HIS A 51 15.06 -6.92 3.88
C HIS A 51 16.19 -6.54 2.93
N TYR A 52 16.84 -5.41 3.23
CA TYR A 52 17.97 -4.89 2.43
C TYR A 52 19.30 -4.97 3.19
N ASP A 53 19.32 -5.61 4.36
CA ASP A 53 20.45 -5.58 5.31
C ASP A 53 21.72 -6.23 4.74
N HIS A 54 21.56 -7.17 3.81
CA HIS A 54 22.64 -7.94 3.20
C HIS A 54 22.80 -7.67 1.70
N PHE A 55 22.46 -6.46 1.22
CA PHE A 55 22.50 -6.14 -0.20
C PHE A 55 23.84 -6.50 -0.87
N GLY A 56 23.78 -7.31 -1.92
CA GLY A 56 24.94 -7.85 -2.65
C GLY A 56 25.31 -9.28 -2.25
N ASN A 57 24.96 -9.70 -1.03
CA ASN A 57 25.16 -11.06 -0.52
C ASN A 57 23.91 -11.57 0.22
N GLU A 58 22.72 -11.14 -0.21
CA GLU A 58 21.50 -11.51 0.50
C GLU A 58 21.23 -13.01 0.42
N PRO A 59 20.84 -13.65 1.54
CA PRO A 59 20.40 -15.03 1.55
C PRO A 59 19.10 -15.15 0.76
N LEU A 60 18.82 -16.36 0.25
CA LEU A 60 17.59 -16.60 -0.52
C LEU A 60 16.33 -16.27 0.30
N GLU A 61 16.37 -16.43 1.62
CA GLU A 61 15.25 -16.21 2.54
C GLU A 61 14.78 -14.74 2.63
N ASP A 62 15.69 -13.81 2.32
CA ASP A 62 15.39 -12.38 2.22
C ASP A 62 14.72 -12.01 0.89
N LEU A 63 14.63 -12.96 -0.04
CA LEU A 63 14.01 -12.79 -1.34
C LEU A 63 12.73 -13.61 -1.43
N THR A 64 11.69 -13.02 -2.03
CA THR A 64 10.41 -13.69 -2.24
C THR A 64 9.89 -13.47 -3.65
N THR A 65 9.34 -14.51 -4.27
CA THR A 65 8.67 -14.39 -5.56
C THR A 65 7.25 -13.84 -5.40
N LEU A 66 6.91 -12.80 -6.16
CA LEU A 66 5.60 -12.16 -6.17
C LEU A 66 5.13 -11.89 -7.61
N CYS A 67 3.82 -11.85 -7.81
CA CYS A 67 3.23 -11.26 -9.01
C CYS A 67 3.27 -9.73 -8.97
N PRO A 68 3.06 -9.03 -10.10
CA PRO A 68 3.11 -7.57 -10.16
C PRO A 68 2.17 -6.87 -9.16
N GLU A 69 0.92 -7.34 -9.02
CA GLU A 69 -0.03 -6.76 -8.07
C GLU A 69 0.44 -6.87 -6.62
N CYS A 70 0.90 -8.05 -6.20
CA CYS A 70 1.38 -8.23 -4.83
C CYS A 70 2.68 -7.45 -4.58
N HIS A 71 3.55 -7.38 -5.58
CA HIS A 71 4.76 -6.57 -5.51
C HIS A 71 4.44 -5.09 -5.24
N ASP A 72 3.49 -4.53 -5.98
CA ASP A 72 3.07 -3.14 -5.84
C ASP A 72 2.33 -2.89 -4.53
N ALA A 73 1.45 -3.80 -4.12
CA ALA A 73 0.73 -3.71 -2.85
C ALA A 73 1.70 -3.67 -1.65
N ILE A 74 2.68 -4.57 -1.61
CA ILE A 74 3.66 -4.62 -0.53
C ILE A 74 4.55 -3.36 -0.55
N THR A 75 4.98 -2.93 -1.74
CA THR A 75 5.73 -1.67 -1.90
C THR A 75 4.94 -0.47 -1.39
N ALA A 76 3.64 -0.39 -1.71
CA ALA A 76 2.75 0.66 -1.23
C ALA A 76 2.58 0.63 0.30
N VAL A 77 2.45 -0.55 0.90
CA VAL A 77 2.38 -0.72 2.36
C VAL A 77 3.68 -0.28 3.02
N HIS A 78 4.85 -0.69 2.51
CA HIS A 78 6.13 -0.24 3.06
C HIS A 78 6.31 1.27 2.96
N ARG A 79 5.93 1.87 1.82
CA ARG A 79 5.94 3.33 1.64
C ARG A 79 5.01 3.99 2.65
N ARG A 80 3.76 3.53 2.77
CA ARG A 80 2.78 4.06 3.74
C ARG A 80 3.32 3.99 5.15
N ARG A 81 3.85 2.84 5.59
CA ARG A 81 4.45 2.69 6.93
C ARG A 81 5.60 3.66 7.16
N ARG A 82 6.49 3.87 6.18
CA ARG A 82 7.57 4.86 6.30
C ARG A 82 7.06 6.30 6.40
N TYR A 83 6.00 6.65 5.68
CA TYR A 83 5.41 7.99 5.74
C TYR A 83 4.59 8.21 7.01
N SER A 84 3.83 7.21 7.45
CA SER A 84 3.09 7.22 8.71
C SER A 84 4.01 7.24 9.91
N ALA A 85 5.10 6.47 9.93
CA ALA A 85 6.10 6.52 11.01
C ALA A 85 6.82 7.87 11.11
N LYS A 86 6.96 8.59 9.99
CA LYS A 86 7.48 9.97 9.96
C LYS A 86 6.44 11.03 10.29
N ASN A 87 5.15 10.67 10.26
CA ASN A 87 4.00 11.53 10.56
C ASN A 87 3.17 10.94 11.72
N LEU A 88 3.77 10.18 12.64
CA LEU A 88 3.06 9.89 13.88
C LEU A 88 3.03 11.21 14.64
N PRO A 89 1.86 11.86 14.84
CA PRO A 89 1.79 12.86 15.89
C PRO A 89 2.23 12.15 17.17
N ASP A 90 3.03 12.85 17.97
CA ASP A 90 3.31 12.42 19.34
C ASP A 90 1.96 12.18 20.03
N LEU A 91 1.57 10.92 20.23
CA LEU A 91 0.34 10.54 20.92
C LEU A 91 0.53 10.73 22.43
N CYS A 92 1.10 11.86 22.81
CA CYS A 92 1.28 12.31 24.19
C CYS A 92 0.42 13.55 24.43
N ALA A 93 -0.89 13.37 24.33
CA ALA A 93 -1.90 14.04 25.14
C ALA A 93 -3.22 13.31 24.92
N GLU A 94 -3.39 12.17 25.57
CA GLU A 94 -4.76 11.70 25.84
C GLU A 94 -5.52 12.88 26.45
N PRO A 95 -6.67 13.32 25.88
CA PRO A 95 -7.41 14.43 26.42
C PRO A 95 -7.77 14.08 27.86
N THR A 96 -7.14 14.76 28.81
CA THR A 96 -7.45 14.54 30.22
C THR A 96 -8.80 15.18 30.46
N LEU A 97 -9.86 14.36 30.43
CA LEU A 97 -11.21 14.80 30.76
C LEU A 97 -11.24 15.16 32.25
N SER A 98 -10.95 16.42 32.59
CA SER A 98 -11.13 16.93 33.93
C SER A 98 -12.61 17.26 34.14
N ARG A 99 -13.27 16.54 35.04
CA ARG A 99 -14.62 16.84 35.49
C ARG A 99 -14.55 17.45 36.88
N SER A 100 -14.96 18.71 36.99
CA SER A 100 -15.17 19.36 38.28
C SER A 100 -16.56 18.95 38.79
N ILE A 101 -16.61 18.38 40.00
CA ILE A 101 -17.87 18.05 40.68
C ILE A 101 -17.98 19.01 41.86
N GLU A 102 -18.97 19.89 41.83
CA GLU A 102 -19.29 20.73 42.99
C GLU A 102 -20.35 20.01 43.82
N VAL A 103 -19.97 19.61 45.03
CA VAL A 103 -20.88 18.94 45.96
C VAL A 103 -21.52 20.01 46.84
N THR A 104 -22.82 20.27 46.65
CA THR A 104 -23.59 21.13 47.56
C THR A 104 -24.35 20.28 48.58
N LYS A 105 -24.76 20.90 49.70
CA LYS A 105 -25.42 20.23 50.84
C LYS A 105 -26.71 19.48 50.46
N TYR A 106 -27.32 19.79 49.30
CA TYR A 106 -28.61 19.27 48.87
C TYR A 106 -28.54 18.31 47.68
N GLY A 107 -27.34 17.94 47.24
CA GLY A 107 -27.13 17.02 46.13
C GLY A 107 -25.93 17.42 45.27
N THR A 108 -25.50 16.49 44.43
CA THR A 108 -24.39 16.69 43.49
C THR A 108 -24.93 17.23 42.17
N GLU A 109 -24.62 18.48 41.83
CA GLU A 109 -24.89 19.04 40.50
C GLU A 109 -23.60 19.04 39.66
N VAL A 110 -23.73 18.73 38.37
CA VAL A 110 -22.61 18.43 37.48
C VAL A 110 -22.48 19.55 36.47
N SER A 111 -21.62 20.52 36.76
CA SER A 111 -21.45 21.71 35.94
C SER A 111 -20.12 21.67 35.20
N ASN A 112 -20.24 21.67 33.86
CA ASN A 112 -19.21 21.91 32.83
C ASN A 112 -18.26 20.75 32.51
N LEU A 113 -18.43 20.17 31.31
CA LEU A 113 -17.38 19.44 30.60
C LEU A 113 -16.61 20.46 29.75
N SER A 114 -15.33 20.68 30.03
CA SER A 114 -14.43 21.41 29.12
C SER A 114 -13.56 20.41 28.38
N VAL A 115 -13.40 20.61 27.07
CA VAL A 115 -12.44 19.89 26.24
C VAL A 115 -11.49 20.92 25.66
N ASP A 116 -10.33 21.07 26.27
CA ASP A 116 -9.29 21.95 25.77
C ASP A 116 -8.41 21.16 24.79
N GLY A 117 -8.62 21.39 23.50
CA GLY A 117 -7.84 20.78 22.42
C GLY A 117 -7.89 21.61 21.15
N ALA A 118 -6.91 22.48 20.95
CA ALA A 118 -6.69 23.14 19.67
C ALA A 118 -6.10 22.12 18.68
N CYS A 119 -6.83 21.81 17.61
CA CYS A 119 -6.29 21.00 16.53
C CYS A 119 -5.13 21.76 15.85
N PRO A 120 -3.92 21.17 15.75
CA PRO A 120 -2.89 21.78 14.94
C PRO A 120 -3.26 21.68 13.45
N ASP A 121 -3.11 22.79 12.73
CA ASP A 121 -3.17 22.85 11.27
C ASP A 121 -2.24 21.80 10.67
N HIS A 122 -2.81 20.69 10.21
CA HIS A 122 -2.05 19.67 9.50
C HIS A 122 -1.80 20.16 8.06
N PRO A 123 -0.55 20.12 7.57
CA PRO A 123 -0.28 20.44 6.18
C PRO A 123 -1.02 19.45 5.27
N ALA A 124 -1.81 19.98 4.34
CA ALA A 124 -2.60 19.23 3.38
C ALA A 124 -1.73 18.15 2.69
N GLN A 125 -2.10 16.88 2.85
CA GLN A 125 -1.47 15.81 2.10
C GLN A 125 -1.78 16.02 0.61
N ARG A 126 -0.75 15.90 -0.24
CA ARG A 126 -0.92 15.91 -1.71
C ARG A 126 -1.86 14.77 -2.10
N THR A 127 -3.12 15.10 -2.40
CA THR A 127 -4.03 14.20 -3.08
C THR A 127 -3.49 13.99 -4.49
N ASN A 128 -2.99 12.79 -4.81
CA ASN A 128 -2.79 12.42 -6.20
C ASN A 128 -4.16 12.05 -6.79
N SER A 129 -4.99 13.08 -6.96
CA SER A 129 -6.24 12.98 -7.72
C SER A 129 -5.84 12.97 -9.19
N GLN A 130 -5.74 11.79 -9.79
CA GLN A 130 -5.79 11.73 -11.25
C GLN A 130 -7.15 12.27 -11.68
N SER A 131 -7.12 13.34 -12.45
CA SER A 131 -8.30 13.99 -13.00
C SER A 131 -9.09 12.98 -13.83
N ILE A 132 -10.35 12.73 -13.46
CA ILE A 132 -11.30 11.99 -14.30
C ILE A 132 -11.49 12.85 -15.56
N GLY A 133 -10.96 12.36 -16.68
CA GLY A 133 -11.15 12.97 -17.99
C GLY A 133 -12.63 13.16 -18.31
N SER A 134 -12.94 14.37 -18.79
CA SER A 134 -14.27 14.88 -19.09
C SER A 134 -15.15 13.91 -19.90
N MET A 135 -16.39 13.76 -19.46
CA MET A 135 -17.47 13.12 -20.20
C MET A 135 -17.68 13.81 -21.56
N GLY A 136 -17.33 13.11 -22.64
CA GLY A 136 -17.66 13.47 -24.00
C GLY A 136 -19.15 13.27 -24.27
N LYS A 137 -19.79 14.30 -24.82
CA LYS A 137 -21.24 14.43 -25.05
C LYS A 137 -21.76 13.31 -25.95
N GLY A 138 -22.88 12.72 -25.54
CA GLY A 138 -23.64 11.78 -26.37
C GLY A 138 -24.20 12.44 -27.62
N SER A 139 -24.10 11.75 -28.75
CA SER A 139 -25.01 11.88 -29.87
C SER A 139 -26.03 10.74 -29.80
N GLN A 140 -27.31 11.09 -29.66
CA GLN A 140 -28.42 10.17 -29.84
C GLN A 140 -28.43 9.68 -31.30
N SER A 141 -28.05 8.43 -31.53
CA SER A 141 -28.59 7.55 -32.57
C SER A 141 -27.76 6.30 -32.59
N TYR A 142 -28.33 5.18 -32.14
CA TYR A 142 -28.18 3.84 -32.71
C TYR A 142 -28.64 2.78 -31.70
N LEU A 143 -29.92 2.84 -31.33
CA LEU A 143 -30.64 1.72 -30.71
C LEU A 143 -31.74 1.34 -31.69
N LYS A 144 -31.43 0.44 -32.63
CA LYS A 144 -32.35 -0.50 -33.31
C LYS A 144 -31.55 -1.35 -34.29
N GLN A 145 -31.57 -2.67 -34.05
CA GLN A 145 -31.63 -3.82 -34.97
C GLN A 145 -30.74 -4.95 -34.42
N ALA A 146 -31.22 -5.72 -33.44
CA ALA A 146 -32.05 -6.92 -33.60
C ALA A 146 -31.30 -8.08 -34.28
N PHE A 147 -30.88 -9.03 -33.44
CA PHE A 147 -31.00 -10.48 -33.65
C PHE A 147 -31.39 -10.94 -35.05
N GLN A 148 -30.41 -11.33 -35.85
CA GLN A 148 -30.50 -12.44 -36.80
C GLN A 148 -29.11 -12.67 -37.37
N ASP A 149 -28.49 -13.78 -36.99
CA ASP A 149 -27.57 -14.59 -37.79
C ASP A 149 -27.11 -15.78 -36.95
N ARG A 150 -28.03 -16.74 -36.83
CA ARG A 150 -27.70 -18.13 -36.52
C ARG A 150 -28.31 -18.97 -37.63
N CYS A 151 -27.47 -19.31 -38.59
CA CYS A 151 -27.66 -20.49 -39.44
C CYS A 151 -27.55 -21.76 -38.59
#